data_AF-X8CG84-F1
#
_entry.id   AF-X8CG84-F1
#
_cell.length_a   1.000
_cell.length_b   1.000
_cell.length_c   1.000
_cell.angle_alpha   90.00
_cell.angle_beta   90.00
_cell.angle_gamma   90.00
#
_symmetry.space_group_name_H-M   'P 1'
#
loop_
_entity.id
_entity.type
_entity.pdbx_description
1 polymer ?
#
loop_
_entity_poly.entity_id
_entity_poly.type
_entity_poly.pdbx_seq_one_letter_code
_entity_poly.pdbx_strand_id
1 'polypeptide(L)' 'MSIHGRWIPRILFAAGAVVVLALGSALQSPTASAHVHASSDNPVRGAMALVTFQVPNESNVGPPPPP' A
#
# COMPACT_ATOMS: atom_id res chain seq x y z
N MET A 1 -32.07 -14.24 -30.27
CA MET A 1 -30.73 -13.77 -29.86
C MET A 1 -30.48 -14.13 -28.41
N SER A 2 -29.49 -14.99 -28.11
CA SER A 2 -29.17 -15.38 -26.74
C SER A 2 -28.53 -14.20 -25.99
N ILE A 3 -29.32 -13.55 -25.14
CA ILE A 3 -28.86 -12.49 -24.22
C ILE A 3 -27.72 -12.98 -23.32
N HIS A 4 -27.61 -14.28 -23.04
CA HIS A 4 -26.56 -14.85 -22.20
C HIS A 4 -25.18 -14.86 -22.87
N GLY A 5 -25.12 -15.01 -24.20
CA GLY A 5 -23.85 -15.16 -24.93
C GLY A 5 -22.99 -13.89 -24.98
N ARG A 6 -23.59 -12.70 -24.82
CA ARG A 6 -22.88 -11.42 -24.89
C ARG A 6 -22.51 -10.84 -23.53
N TRP A 7 -23.16 -11.29 -22.46
CA TRP A 7 -22.93 -10.78 -21.10
C TRP A 7 -21.83 -11.53 -20.37
N ILE A 8 -21.75 -12.85 -20.56
CA ILE A 8 -20.68 -13.69 -20.01
C ILE A 8 -19.27 -13.18 -20.39
N PRO A 9 -18.95 -12.93 -21.68
CA PRO A 9 -17.60 -12.45 -22.04
C PRO A 9 -17.31 -11.05 -21.48
N ARG A 10 -18.33 -10.19 -21.36
CA ARG A 10 -18.17 -8.85 -20.78
C ARG A 10 -17.86 -8.90 -19.28
N ILE A 11 -18.51 -9.81 -18.55
CA ILE A 11 -18.28 -10.01 -17.13
C ILE A 11 -16.87 -10.58 -16.90
N LEU A 12 -16.45 -11.56 -17.70
CA LEU A 12 -15.10 -12.13 -17.61
C LEU A 12 -14.01 -11.09 -17.91
N PHE A 13 -14.20 -10.24 -18.93
CA PHE A 13 -13.28 -9.14 -19.22
C PHE A 13 -13.22 -8.12 -18.09
N ALA A 14 -14.37 -7.72 -17.53
CA ALA A 14 -14.40 -6.80 -16.41
C ALA A 14 -13.71 -7.37 -15.17
N ALA A 15 -13.96 -8.65 -14.85
CA ALA A 15 -13.30 -9.34 -13.76
C ALA A 15 -11.77 -9.39 -13.95
N GLY A 16 -11.31 -9.74 -15.16
CA GLY A 16 -9.88 -9.73 -15.49
C GLY A 16 -9.26 -8.34 -15.34
N ALA A 17 -9.92 -7.30 -15.84
CA ALA A 17 -9.45 -5.92 -15.71
C ALA A 17 -9.35 -5.47 -14.25
N VAL A 18 -10.31 -5.83 -13.40
CA VAL A 18 -10.28 -5.53 -11.95
C VAL A 18 -9.11 -6.22 -11.26
N VAL A 19 -8.84 -7.49 -11.59
CA VAL A 19 -7.71 -8.24 -11.02
C VAL A 19 -6.38 -7.61 -11.42
N VAL A 20 -6.21 -7.28 -12.70
CA VAL A 20 -4.99 -6.63 -13.21
C VAL A 20 -4.81 -5.25 -12.55
N LEU A 21 -5.88 -4.46 -12.45
CA LEU A 21 -5.83 -3.16 -11.80
C LEU A 21 -5.48 -3.28 -10.31
N ALA A 22 -6.08 -4.21 -9.58
CA ALA A 22 -5.81 -4.40 -8.15
C ALA A 22 -4.36 -4.82 -7.89
N LEU A 23 -3.85 -5.78 -8.66
CA LEU A 23 -2.47 -6.27 -8.55
C LEU A 23 -1.46 -5.19 -8.97
N GLY A 24 -1.70 -4.51 -10.10
CA GLY A 24 -0.86 -3.42 -10.56
C GLY A 24 -0.83 -2.26 -9.55
N SER A 25 -1.99 -1.89 -9.01
CA SER A 25 -2.09 -0.84 -8.00
C SER A 25 -1.35 -1.21 -6.72
N ALA A 26 -1.46 -2.44 -6.23
CA ALA A 26 -0.75 -2.88 -5.03
C ALA A 26 0.77 -2.93 -5.20
N LEU A 27 1.27 -3.23 -6.41
CA LEU A 27 2.70 -3.31 -6.71
C LEU A 27 3.33 -1.94 -7.01
N GLN A 28 2.55 -1.01 -7.57
CA GLN A 28 3.06 0.30 -8.03
C GLN A 28 2.74 1.45 -7.09
N SER A 29 1.77 1.27 -6.18
CA SER A 29 1.48 2.30 -5.20
C SER A 29 2.53 2.23 -4.10
N PRO A 30 3.41 3.24 -3.96
CA PRO A 30 4.18 3.35 -2.73
C PRO A 30 3.17 3.40 -1.59
N THR A 31 3.44 2.65 -0.51
CA THR A 31 2.70 2.80 0.74
C THR A 31 2.81 4.26 1.14
N ALA A 32 1.75 5.04 0.89
CA ALA A 32 1.63 6.41 1.33
C ALA A 32 1.42 6.38 2.85
N SER A 33 2.48 6.05 3.58
CA SER A 33 2.48 6.06 5.04
C SER A 33 2.83 7.46 5.48
N ALA A 34 1.92 8.41 5.25
CA ALA A 34 2.10 9.81 5.67
C ALA A 34 2.22 9.99 7.20
N HIS A 35 2.08 8.91 7.96
CA HIS A 35 2.17 8.90 9.41
C HIS A 35 3.52 8.30 9.86
N VAL A 36 4.20 8.99 10.78
CA VAL A 36 5.32 8.43 11.54
C VAL A 36 4.79 7.28 12.39
N HIS A 37 5.38 6.09 12.26
CA HIS A 37 5.01 4.94 13.07
C HIS A 37 5.88 4.92 14.33
N ALA A 38 5.25 4.92 15.51
CA ALA A 38 5.94 4.76 16.78
C ALA A 38 5.67 3.36 17.34
N SER A 39 6.73 2.65 17.74
CA SER A 39 6.64 1.31 18.32
C SER A 39 7.57 1.17 19.53
N SER A 40 7.26 0.23 20.43
CA SER A 40 8.09 -0.12 21.58
C SER A 40 7.86 -1.59 21.92
N ASP A 41 8.92 -2.30 22.34
CA ASP A 41 8.82 -3.70 22.73
C ASP A 41 8.11 -3.90 24.09
N ASN A 42 8.08 -2.86 24.94
CA ASN A 42 7.44 -2.93 26.25
C ASN A 42 6.70 -1.62 26.62
N PRO A 43 5.58 -1.30 25.95
CA PRO A 43 4.82 -0.09 26.19
C PRO A 43 3.89 -0.26 27.41
N VAL A 44 4.42 -0.03 28.61
CA VAL A 44 3.66 -0.09 29.86
C VAL A 44 3.31 1.32 30.36
N ARG A 45 2.03 1.56 30.68
CA ARG A 45 1.56 2.86 31.17
C ARG A 45 2.26 3.24 32.48
N GLY A 46 2.81 4.45 32.54
CA GLY A 46 3.48 4.98 33.74
C GLY A 46 4.91 4.49 33.93
N ALA A 47 5.44 3.68 33.01
CA ALA A 47 6.84 3.29 32.98
C ALA A 47 7.64 4.10 31.94
N MET A 48 8.95 4.03 32.03
CA MET A 48 9.84 4.47 30.95
C MET A 48 9.91 3.38 29.88
N ALA A 49 9.85 3.77 28.61
CA ALA A 49 9.98 2.85 27.49
C ALA A 49 10.91 3.43 26.42
N LEU A 50 11.65 2.55 25.73
CA LEU A 50 12.34 2.90 24.51
C LEU A 50 11.35 2.86 23.36
N VAL A 51 11.28 3.95 22.59
CA VAL A 51 10.35 4.09 21.47
C VAL A 51 11.14 4.25 20.18
N THR A 52 10.84 3.41 19.20
CA THR A 52 11.36 3.50 17.85
C THR A 52 10.38 4.27 16.98
N PHE A 53 10.88 5.31 16.32
CA PHE A 53 10.12 6.08 15.34
C PHE A 53 10.58 5.73 13.94
N GLN A 54 9.67 5.21 13.13
CA GLN A 54 9.88 4.97 11.71
C GLN A 54 9.36 6.20 10.98
N VAL A 55 10.30 6.96 10.39
CA VAL A 55 10.01 8.17 9.63
C VAL A 55 10.19 7.85 8.15
N PRO A 56 9.10 7.67 7.39
CA PRO A 56 9.21 7.40 5.97
C PRO A 56 9.70 8.63 5.21
N ASN A 57 10.50 8.41 4.16
CA ASN A 57 10.97 9.47 3.27
C ASN A 57 9.92 9.75 2.19
N GLU A 58 9.13 10.80 2.39
CA GLU A 58 8.12 11.28 1.44
C GLU A 58 8.67 12.36 0.48
N SER A 59 9.99 12.55 0.45
CA SER A 59 10.64 13.43 -0.52
C SER A 59 10.71 12.77 -1.89
N ASN A 60 10.26 13.48 -2.93
CA ASN A 60 10.39 13.06 -4.33
C ASN A 60 11.84 13.12 -4.83
N VAL A 61 12.72 13.77 -4.09
CA VAL A 61 14.17 13.77 -4.32
C VAL A 61 14.77 12.74 -3.36
N GLY A 62 15.53 11.79 -3.90
CA GLY A 62 16.19 10.75 -3.12
C GLY A 62 17.13 11.33 -2.04
N PRO A 63 17.58 10.51 -1.08
CA PRO A 63 18.49 10.97 -0.04
C PRO A 63 19.77 11.54 -0.66
N PRO A 64 20.43 12.50 0.01
CA PRO A 64 21.68 13.05 -0.48
C PRO A 64 22.72 11.94 -0.73
N PRO A 65 23.58 12.06 -1.77
CA PRO A 65 24.63 11.09 -2.03
C PRO A 65 25.60 11.00 -0.84
N PRO A 66 26.28 9.86 -0.66
CA PRO A 66 27.25 9.68 0.42
C PRO A 66 28.42 10.70 0.29
N PRO A 67 29.05 11.07 1.42
CA PRO A 67 30.19 11.97 1.43
C PRO A 67 31.42 11.40 0.72
#